data_AF-A0A6A7BPN3-F1
#
_entry.id   AF-A0A6A7BPN3-F1
#
_cell.length_a   1.000
_cell.length_b   1.000
_cell.length_c   1.000
_cell.angle_alpha   90.00
_cell.angle_beta   90.00
_cell.angle_gamma   90.00
#
_symmetry.space_group_name_H-M   'P 1'
#
loop_
_entity.id
_entity.type
_entity.pdbx_description
1 polymer ?
#
loop_
_entity_poly.entity_id
_entity_poly.type
_entity_poly.pdbx_seq_one_letter_code
_entity_poly.pdbx_strand_id
1 'polypeptide(L)'
;GIEFKASFPVARIKRIMQADDDIGKVAQVTPHVVSRALELFMIKMIVAATLEGRIQFGGRLPKKVTPQHLKQAVSANDTFDFLQDIFKKVPDAPSKAKKDAASDSDEEAKKPKKRGKKR
;
A
#
# COMPACT_ATOMS: atom_id res chain seq x y z
N GLY A 1 6.99 -4.69 -25.87
CA GLY A 1 6.04 -4.67 -24.72
C GLY A 1 6.62 -5.50 -23.60
N ILE A 2 6.24 -5.24 -22.34
CA ILE A 2 6.71 -6.04 -21.20
C ILE A 2 6.12 -7.46 -21.34
N GLU A 3 6.99 -8.46 -21.46
CA GLU A 3 6.63 -9.87 -21.55
C GLU A 3 6.52 -10.47 -20.14
N PHE A 4 5.33 -10.95 -19.79
CA PHE A 4 5.05 -11.52 -18.47
C PHE A 4 5.19 -13.03 -18.54
N LYS A 5 6.14 -13.59 -17.77
CA LYS A 5 6.31 -15.04 -17.64
C LYS A 5 5.31 -15.69 -16.67
N ALA A 6 4.62 -14.88 -15.86
CA ALA A 6 3.64 -15.35 -14.90
C ALA A 6 2.23 -15.14 -15.46
N SER A 7 1.56 -16.24 -15.82
CA SER A 7 0.13 -16.25 -16.17
C SER A 7 -0.67 -16.76 -14.99
N PHE A 8 -1.78 -16.08 -14.66
CA PHE A 8 -2.67 -16.54 -13.60
C PHE A 8 -3.44 -17.78 -14.08
N PRO A 9 -3.58 -18.83 -13.25
CA PRO A 9 -4.28 -20.04 -13.66
C PRO A 9 -5.73 -19.75 -14.05
N VAL A 10 -6.05 -19.94 -15.33
CA VAL A 10 -7.38 -19.70 -15.91
C VAL A 10 -8.49 -20.44 -15.15
N ALA A 11 -8.24 -21.68 -14.75
CA ALA A 11 -9.19 -22.46 -13.96
C ALA A 11 -9.48 -21.81 -12.58
N ARG A 12 -8.49 -21.17 -11.96
CA ARG A 12 -8.67 -20.47 -10.67
C ARG A 12 -9.46 -19.18 -10.86
N ILE A 13 -9.16 -18.42 -11.91
CA ILE A 13 -9.92 -17.21 -12.27
C ILE A 13 -11.40 -17.59 -12.49
N LYS A 14 -11.66 -18.60 -13.31
CA LYS A 14 -13.03 -19.07 -13.58
C LYS A 14 -13.77 -19.46 -12.31
N ARG A 15 -13.11 -20.19 -11.38
CA ARG A 15 -13.72 -20.58 -10.09
C ARG A 15 -14.05 -19.37 -9.21
N ILE A 16 -13.22 -18.33 -9.21
CA ILE A 16 -13.50 -17.10 -8.44
C ILE A 16 -14.65 -16.32 -9.08
N MET A 17 -14.69 -16.23 -10.42
CA MET A 17 -15.81 -15.60 -11.12
C MET A 17 -17.13 -16.31 -10.81
N GLN A 18 -17.16 -17.64 -10.89
CA GLN A 18 -18.37 -18.43 -10.63
C GLN A 18 -18.65 -18.66 -9.14
N ALA A 19 -17.91 -18.02 -8.24
CA ALA A 19 -18.29 -17.94 -6.82
C ALA A 19 -19.38 -16.88 -6.57
N ASP A 20 -19.63 -16.03 -7.57
CA ASP A 20 -20.77 -15.15 -7.64
C ASP A 20 -21.96 -15.92 -8.26
N ASP A 21 -23.06 -16.03 -7.52
CA ASP A 21 -24.24 -16.82 -7.90
C ASP A 21 -24.93 -16.27 -9.15
N ASP A 22 -24.74 -14.99 -9.47
CA ASP A 22 -25.29 -14.35 -10.66
C ASP A 22 -24.48 -14.68 -11.94
N ILE A 23 -23.32 -15.34 -11.81
CA ILE A 23 -22.44 -15.69 -12.93
C ILE A 23 -22.65 -17.14 -13.36
N GLY A 24 -23.37 -17.31 -14.47
CA GLY A 24 -23.61 -18.61 -15.12
C GLY A 24 -22.43 -19.14 -15.95
N LYS A 25 -22.68 -19.46 -17.23
CA LYS A 25 -21.65 -19.99 -18.14
C LYS A 25 -20.70 -18.86 -18.58
N VAL A 26 -19.40 -19.10 -18.44
CA VAL A 26 -18.34 -18.16 -18.85
C VAL A 26 -17.70 -18.62 -20.15
N ALA A 27 -17.55 -17.72 -21.13
CA ALA A 27 -16.85 -18.00 -22.38
C ALA A 27 -15.38 -18.33 -22.14
N GLN A 28 -14.78 -19.19 -22.98
CA GLN A 28 -13.40 -19.64 -22.83
C GLN A 28 -12.40 -18.47 -22.78
N VAL A 29 -12.60 -17.44 -23.61
CA VAL A 29 -11.70 -16.28 -23.69
C VAL A 29 -11.76 -15.36 -22.46
N THR A 30 -12.87 -15.31 -21.74
CA THR A 30 -13.08 -14.32 -20.67
C THR A 30 -12.06 -14.45 -19.53
N PRO A 31 -11.78 -15.65 -18.97
CA PRO A 31 -10.75 -15.79 -17.95
C PRO A 31 -9.34 -15.41 -18.41
N HIS A 32 -9.01 -15.59 -19.70
CA HIS A 32 -7.71 -15.19 -20.24
C HIS A 32 -7.56 -13.66 -20.26
N VAL A 33 -8.61 -12.94 -20.67
CA VAL A 33 -8.62 -11.47 -20.65
C VAL A 33 -8.53 -10.96 -19.20
N VAL A 34 -9.25 -11.58 -18.27
CA VAL A 34 -9.16 -11.26 -16.85
C VAL A 34 -7.75 -11.51 -16.30
N SER A 35 -7.06 -12.59 -16.71
CA SER A 35 -5.66 -12.83 -16.33
C SER A 35 -4.77 -11.65 -16.75
N ARG A 36 -4.93 -11.17 -17.97
CA ARG A 36 -4.14 -10.02 -18.47
C ARG A 36 -4.50 -8.72 -17.74
N ALA A 37 -5.77 -8.51 -17.44
CA ALA A 37 -6.21 -7.37 -16.64
C ALA A 37 -5.63 -7.41 -15.22
N LEU A 38 -5.55 -8.59 -14.59
CA LEU A 38 -4.95 -8.78 -13.28
C LEU A 38 -3.45 -8.47 -13.27
N GLU A 39 -2.71 -8.84 -14.32
CA GLU A 39 -1.31 -8.47 -14.47
C GLU A 39 -1.14 -6.94 -14.50
N LEU A 40 -1.93 -6.26 -15.34
CA LEU A 40 -1.92 -4.80 -15.43
C LEU A 40 -2.35 -4.13 -14.12
N PHE A 41 -3.34 -4.69 -13.44
CA PHE A 41 -3.81 -4.23 -12.15
C PHE A 41 -2.71 -4.33 -11.08
N MET A 42 -2.01 -5.46 -10.99
CA MET A 42 -0.91 -5.66 -10.03
C MET A 42 0.21 -4.63 -10.24
N ILE A 43 0.58 -4.35 -11.50
CA ILE A 43 1.57 -3.30 -11.80
C ILE A 43 1.08 -1.95 -11.31
N LYS A 44 -0.14 -1.55 -11.69
CA LYS A 44 -0.71 -0.26 -11.29
C LYS A 44 -0.74 -0.11 -9.77
N MET A 45 -1.16 -1.15 -9.06
CA MET A 45 -1.21 -1.18 -7.60
C MET A 45 0.18 -1.02 -6.97
N ILE A 46 1.17 -1.79 -7.43
CA ILE A 46 2.54 -1.74 -6.89
C ILE A 46 3.19 -0.39 -7.18
N VAL A 47 2.97 0.18 -8.37
CA VAL A 47 3.49 1.50 -8.75
C VAL A 47 2.87 2.58 -7.87
N ALA A 48 1.55 2.57 -7.66
CA ALA A 48 0.86 3.51 -6.78
C ALA A 48 1.38 3.40 -5.34
N ALA A 49 1.49 2.19 -4.78
CA ALA A 49 2.05 1.98 -3.45
C ALA A 49 3.50 2.45 -3.33
N THR A 50 4.31 2.24 -4.37
CA THR A 50 5.71 2.71 -4.38
C THR A 50 5.78 4.24 -4.41
N LEU A 51 4.86 4.90 -5.12
CA LEU A 51 4.76 6.35 -5.17
C LEU A 51 4.39 6.93 -3.80
N GLU A 52 3.40 6.35 -3.11
CA GLU A 52 3.03 6.75 -1.74
C GLU A 52 4.18 6.53 -0.76
N GLY A 53 4.87 5.38 -0.87
CA GLY A 53 6.09 5.14 -0.09
C GLY A 53 7.15 6.22 -0.34
N ARG A 54 7.33 6.67 -1.59
CA ARG A 54 8.29 7.73 -1.92
C ARG A 54 7.99 9.04 -1.19
N ILE A 55 6.72 9.39 -1.03
CA ILE A 55 6.29 10.56 -0.25
C ILE A 55 6.74 10.41 1.21
N GLN A 56 6.53 9.24 1.82
CA GLN A 56 6.97 8.97 3.20
C GLN A 56 8.49 9.03 3.40
N PHE A 57 9.27 8.62 2.40
CA PHE A 57 10.74 8.57 2.47
C PHE A 57 11.43 9.86 1.97
N GLY A 58 10.68 10.97 1.87
CA GLY A 58 11.22 12.29 1.51
C GLY A 58 11.70 12.35 0.06
N GLY A 59 10.95 11.76 -0.87
CA GLY A 59 11.26 11.79 -2.29
C GLY A 59 12.17 10.67 -2.78
N ARG A 60 12.60 9.75 -1.90
CA ARG A 60 13.41 8.57 -2.26
C ARG A 60 12.53 7.32 -2.41
N LEU A 61 12.89 6.41 -3.31
CA LEU A 61 12.14 5.16 -3.44
C LEU A 61 12.25 4.32 -2.15
N PRO A 62 11.14 3.73 -1.68
CA PRO A 62 11.17 2.81 -0.55
C PRO A 62 11.98 1.55 -0.91
N LYS A 63 12.79 1.05 0.03
CA LYS A 63 13.50 -0.24 -0.14
C LYS A 63 12.54 -1.44 -0.10
N LYS A 64 11.36 -1.27 0.49
CA LYS A 64 10.32 -2.30 0.66
C LYS A 64 8.95 -1.67 0.55
N VAL A 65 8.04 -2.31 -0.18
CA VAL A 65 6.62 -1.97 -0.18
C VAL A 65 5.96 -2.63 1.03
N THR A 66 5.26 -1.87 1.86
CA THR A 66 4.59 -2.36 3.07
C THR A 66 3.06 -2.28 2.89
N PRO A 67 2.27 -3.00 3.71
CA PRO A 67 0.82 -2.88 3.69
C PRO A 67 0.31 -1.44 3.88
N GLN A 68 1.04 -0.61 4.62
CA GLN A 68 0.72 0.80 4.82
C GLN A 68 0.84 1.62 3.52
N HIS A 69 1.84 1.34 2.68
CA HIS A 69 1.95 1.98 1.37
C HIS A 69 0.77 1.62 0.45
N LEU A 70 0.33 0.36 0.50
CA LEU A 70 -0.85 -0.09 -0.25
C LEU A 70 -2.14 0.56 0.28
N LYS A 71 -2.30 0.66 1.61
CA LYS A 71 -3.43 1.36 2.23
C LYS A 71 -3.53 2.81 1.75
N GLN A 72 -2.41 3.52 1.72
CA GLN A 72 -2.36 4.90 1.23
C GLN A 72 -2.67 5.00 -0.26
N ALA A 73 -2.13 4.09 -1.08
CA ALA A 73 -2.41 4.07 -2.51
C ALA A 73 -3.90 3.84 -2.81
N VAL A 74 -4.56 3.00 -2.01
CA VAL A 74 -6.01 2.78 -2.09
C VAL A 74 -6.79 4.02 -1.66
N SER A 75 -6.35 4.71 -0.61
CA SER A 75 -6.97 5.96 -0.15
C SER A 75 -6.77 7.14 -1.10
N ALA A 76 -5.66 7.19 -1.84
CA ALA A 76 -5.32 8.31 -2.73
C ALA A 76 -5.88 8.15 -4.15
N ASN A 77 -6.44 6.99 -4.51
CA ASN A 77 -6.90 6.70 -5.85
C ASN A 77 -8.32 6.13 -5.84
N ASP A 78 -9.29 6.92 -6.29
CA ASP A 78 -10.71 6.55 -6.33
C ASP A 78 -10.99 5.29 -7.15
N THR A 79 -10.16 5.01 -8.17
CA THR A 79 -10.31 3.76 -8.96
C THR A 79 -10.01 2.48 -8.16
N PHE A 80 -9.48 2.62 -6.95
CA PHE A 80 -9.21 1.53 -6.00
C PHE A 80 -10.22 1.47 -4.83
N ASP A 81 -11.34 2.20 -4.89
CA ASP A 81 -12.35 2.25 -3.84
C ASP A 81 -12.88 0.87 -3.38
N PHE A 82 -12.98 -0.09 -4.31
CA PHE A 82 -13.41 -1.46 -4.05
C PHE A 82 -12.49 -2.24 -3.08
N LEU A 83 -11.30 -1.70 -2.79
CA LEU A 83 -10.35 -2.29 -1.85
C LEU A 83 -10.39 -1.64 -0.46
N GLN A 84 -11.12 -0.54 -0.28
CA GLN A 84 -11.13 0.22 0.98
C GLN A 84 -11.46 -0.68 2.17
N ASP A 85 -12.50 -1.50 2.06
CA ASP A 85 -12.94 -2.41 3.13
C ASP A 85 -11.90 -3.48 3.48
N ILE A 86 -11.12 -3.93 2.51
CA ILE A 86 -10.02 -4.88 2.73
C ILE A 86 -8.90 -4.20 3.53
N PHE A 87 -8.53 -2.97 3.15
CA PHE A 87 -7.42 -2.24 3.77
C PHE A 87 -7.78 -1.51 5.08
N LYS A 88 -9.06 -1.37 5.44
CA LYS A 88 -9.50 -0.90 6.77
C LYS A 88 -8.90 -1.73 7.91
N LYS A 89 -8.61 -3.01 7.66
CA LYS A 89 -8.00 -3.94 8.64
C LYS A 89 -6.50 -3.69 8.88
N VAL A 90 -5.83 -2.94 8.00
CA VAL A 90 -4.42 -2.62 8.15
C VAL A 90 -4.29 -1.44 9.13
N PRO A 91 -3.51 -1.56 10.22
CA PRO A 91 -3.29 -0.47 11.15
C PRO A 91 -2.71 0.76 10.46
N ASP A 92 -3.14 1.94 10.87
CA ASP A 92 -2.55 3.18 10.39
C ASP A 92 -1.07 3.28 10.80
N ALA A 93 -0.28 3.90 9.93
CA ALA A 93 1.09 4.23 10.29
C ALA A 93 1.06 5.14 11.53
N PRO A 94 1.97 4.95 12.50
CA PRO A 94 2.06 5.87 13.63
C PRO A 94 2.27 7.27 13.06
N SER A 95 1.30 8.15 13.29
CA SER A 95 1.46 9.54 12.88
C SER A 95 2.75 10.03 13.55
N LYS A 96 3.73 10.47 12.75
CA LYS A 96 4.70 11.42 13.31
C LYS A 96 3.83 12.59 13.76
N ALA A 97 3.57 12.67 15.06
CA ALA A 97 2.85 13.78 15.64
C ALA A 97 3.47 15.05 15.04
N LYS A 98 2.65 15.82 14.33
CA LYS A 98 2.98 17.20 14.00
C LYS A 98 3.32 17.86 15.33
N LYS A 99 4.60 18.08 15.59
CA LYS A 99 5.03 19.07 16.58
C LYS A 99 4.77 20.44 15.94
N ASP A 100 3.50 20.81 15.88
CA ASP A 100 3.11 22.18 15.58
C ASP A 100 2.95 22.90 16.93
N ALA A 101 3.90 23.80 17.16
CA ALA A 101 3.79 25.07 17.88
C ALA A 101 3.00 25.10 19.20
N ALA A 102 3.72 25.05 20.32
CA ALA A 102 3.36 25.80 21.52
C ALA A 102 4.52 26.75 21.84
N SER A 103 4.15 28.01 22.02
CA SER A 103 4.93 29.23 22.15
C SER A 103 5.95 29.22 23.28
N ASP A 104 7.09 29.83 22.96
CA ASP A 104 7.94 30.69 23.79
C ASP A 104 7.36 31.11 25.16
N SER A 105 8.08 30.77 26.23
CA SER A 105 8.16 31.54 27.47
C SER A 105 9.45 31.15 28.20
N ASP A 106 10.33 32.14 28.27
CA ASP A 106 11.63 32.20 28.93
C ASP A 106 11.49 32.08 30.47
N GLU A 107 12.22 31.16 31.12
CA GLU A 107 13.08 31.45 32.29
C GLU A 107 13.76 30.19 32.88
N GLU A 108 15.10 30.27 32.91
CA GLU A 108 16.09 29.78 33.87
C GLU A 108 16.14 28.35 34.47
N ALA A 109 17.30 27.74 34.19
CA ALA A 109 18.23 27.09 35.13
C ALA A 109 17.88 25.74 35.82
N LYS A 110 18.53 24.66 35.37
CA LYS A 110 19.60 23.93 36.12
C LYS A 110 20.12 22.69 35.37
N LYS A 111 21.43 22.66 35.09
CA LYS A 111 22.20 21.43 34.75
C LYS A 111 22.33 20.53 35.99
N PRO A 112 22.44 19.21 35.82
CA PRO A 112 23.62 18.55 36.39
C PRO A 112 24.26 17.44 35.54
N LYS A 113 25.59 17.58 35.43
CA LYS A 113 26.69 16.58 35.43
C LYS A 113 26.62 15.28 34.59
N LYS A 114 27.56 15.23 33.62
CA LYS A 114 28.25 14.02 33.14
C LYS A 114 28.78 13.17 34.31
N ARG A 115 28.50 11.87 34.31
CA ARG A 115 29.40 10.82 34.83
C ARG A 115 29.44 9.69 33.81
N GLY A 116 30.59 9.50 33.16
CA GLY A 116 30.84 8.34 32.33
C GLY A 116 30.99 7.08 33.18
N LYS A 117 30.73 5.92 32.57
CA LYS A 117 31.35 4.66 32.98
C LYS A 117 31.43 3.71 31.79
N LYS A 118 32.66 3.56 31.28
CA LYS A 118 33.13 2.36 30.56
C LYS A 118 32.88 1.13 31.42
N ARG A 119 32.36 0.06 30.83
CA ARG A 119 32.95 -1.29 30.87
C ARG A 119 32.67 -1.94 29.52
#